data_AF-A0A4Q7MNP5-F1
#
_entry.id   AF-A0A4Q7MNP5-F1
#
_cell.length_a   1.000
_cell.length_b   1.000
_cell.length_c   1.000
_cell.angle_alpha   90.00
_cell.angle_beta   90.00
_cell.angle_gamma   90.00
#
_symmetry.space_group_name_H-M   'P 1'
#
loop_
_entity.id
_entity.type
_entity.pdbx_description
1 polymer ?
#
loop_
_entity_poly.entity_id
_entity_poly.type
_entity_poly.pdbx_seq_one_letter_code
_entity_poly.pdbx_strand_id
1 'polypeptide(L)'
;MVHAEDRVLADIGQAPAALENLALDLCHDALGYALRRAQVRSYELLFGILGADALTPARITALSLIATHPGMNQSALAEHLQVNRASVVKVIDTLERHGFVQRCPVPGDRRSHALAVTGAGREELLALRRKMDTYERALAERLDTGERQQLMRLLEKVAAPASA
;
A
#
# COMPACT_ATOMS: atom_id res chain seq x y z
N MET A 1 -3.49 11.31 -47.99
CA MET A 1 -4.00 10.95 -46.65
C MET A 1 -2.81 10.63 -45.73
N VAL A 2 -1.92 11.61 -45.52
CA VAL A 2 -0.69 11.54 -44.68
C VAL A 2 -0.37 12.96 -44.18
N HIS A 3 -1.29 13.62 -43.46
CA HIS A 3 -1.07 15.03 -43.05
C HIS A 3 -1.57 15.40 -41.64
N ALA A 4 -2.15 14.46 -40.89
CA ALA A 4 -2.62 14.74 -39.53
C ALA A 4 -1.57 14.42 -38.46
N GLU A 5 -0.74 13.38 -38.66
CA GLU A 5 0.27 12.94 -37.69
C GLU A 5 1.54 13.83 -37.71
N ASP A 6 1.96 14.31 -38.89
CA ASP A 6 3.12 15.22 -39.03
C ASP A 6 2.91 16.58 -38.35
N ARG A 7 1.65 17.00 -38.22
CA ARG A 7 1.30 18.29 -37.63
C ARG A 7 1.30 18.27 -36.10
N VAL A 8 1.10 17.10 -35.50
CA VAL A 8 1.23 16.90 -34.04
C VAL A 8 2.70 16.95 -33.64
N LEU A 9 3.60 16.37 -34.43
CA LEU A 9 5.05 16.40 -34.21
C LEU A 9 5.66 17.80 -34.40
N ALA A 10 5.11 18.62 -35.31
CA ALA A 10 5.57 19.98 -35.56
C ALA A 10 5.23 20.96 -34.41
N ASP A 11 4.13 20.75 -33.69
CA ASP A 11 3.69 21.57 -32.55
C ASP A 11 4.40 21.20 -31.22
N ILE A 12 5.19 20.11 -31.23
CA ILE A 12 6.17 19.78 -30.17
C ILE A 12 7.44 20.66 -30.31
N GLY A 13 7.52 21.44 -31.39
CA GLY A 13 8.60 22.37 -31.67
C GLY A 13 8.52 23.63 -30.81
N GLN A 14 9.48 23.74 -29.89
CA GLN A 14 9.69 24.80 -28.89
C GLN A 14 8.83 24.65 -27.63
N ALA A 15 9.31 23.78 -26.74
CA ALA A 15 9.05 23.95 -25.32
C ALA A 15 9.34 25.43 -24.96
N PRO A 16 8.43 26.15 -24.27
CA PRO A 16 8.69 27.54 -23.88
C PRO A 16 10.06 27.64 -23.20
N ALA A 17 10.84 28.69 -23.45
CA ALA A 17 12.22 28.86 -22.96
C ALA A 17 12.40 28.63 -21.42
N ALA A 18 11.30 28.72 -20.65
CA ALA A 18 11.25 28.35 -19.24
C ALA A 18 11.48 26.84 -18.96
N LEU A 19 11.17 25.94 -19.91
CA LEU A 19 11.37 24.50 -19.82
C LEU A 19 12.76 24.07 -20.34
N GLU A 20 13.42 24.88 -21.18
CA GLU A 20 14.77 24.59 -21.70
C GLU A 20 15.83 24.54 -20.57
N ASN A 21 15.57 25.20 -19.45
CA ASN A 21 16.39 25.16 -18.23
C ASN A 21 15.78 24.31 -17.10
N LEU A 22 14.65 23.64 -17.33
CA LEU A 22 14.03 22.78 -16.34
C LEU A 22 14.70 21.40 -16.37
N ALA A 23 15.88 21.31 -15.75
CA ALA A 23 16.60 20.06 -15.52
C ALA A 23 15.91 19.18 -14.45
N LEU A 24 14.58 19.06 -14.50
CA LEU A 24 13.81 18.24 -13.57
C LEU A 24 13.61 16.83 -14.17
N ASP A 25 14.71 16.09 -14.28
CA ASP A 25 14.64 14.64 -14.54
C ASP A 25 14.60 13.88 -13.22
N LEU A 26 13.37 13.61 -12.76
CA LEU A 26 13.13 12.85 -11.53
C LEU A 26 13.56 11.37 -11.64
N CYS A 27 13.85 10.87 -12.85
CA CYS A 27 14.17 9.46 -13.03
C CYS A 27 15.54 9.07 -12.47
N HIS A 28 16.48 10.02 -12.40
CA HIS A 28 17.88 9.73 -12.07
C HIS A 28 18.31 10.18 -10.67
N ASP A 29 17.63 11.16 -10.05
CA ASP A 29 18.04 11.70 -8.73
C ASP A 29 16.86 12.09 -7.82
N ALA A 30 15.74 11.35 -7.88
CA ALA A 30 14.61 11.59 -6.98
C ALA A 30 14.22 10.33 -6.18
N LEU A 31 14.39 10.42 -4.85
CA LEU A 31 13.93 9.37 -3.92
C LEU A 31 12.44 9.04 -4.10
N GLY A 32 11.60 10.05 -4.34
CA GLY A 32 10.16 9.85 -4.59
C GLY A 32 9.86 9.01 -5.83
N TYR A 33 10.66 9.16 -6.89
CA TYR A 33 10.53 8.34 -8.09
C TYR A 33 10.95 6.89 -7.84
N ALA A 34 12.08 6.68 -7.14
CA ALA A 34 12.54 5.35 -6.75
C ALA A 34 11.50 4.61 -5.88
N LEU A 35 10.92 5.30 -4.90
CA LEU A 35 9.83 4.76 -4.06
C LEU A 35 8.60 4.38 -4.91
N ARG A 36 8.17 5.24 -5.83
CA ARG A 36 7.03 4.95 -6.71
C ARG A 36 7.30 3.75 -7.60
N ARG A 37 8.48 3.64 -8.20
CA ARG A 37 8.88 2.50 -9.04
C ARG A 37 8.89 1.19 -8.25
N ALA A 38 9.43 1.20 -7.03
CA ALA A 38 9.41 0.05 -6.14
C ALA A 38 7.97 -0.35 -5.75
N GLN A 39 7.12 0.63 -5.44
CA GLN A 39 5.70 0.41 -5.12
C GLN A 39 4.94 -0.21 -6.32
N VAL A 40 5.16 0.29 -7.54
CA VAL A 40 4.50 -0.25 -8.75
C VAL A 40 4.86 -1.72 -8.95
N ARG A 41 6.16 -2.08 -8.91
CA ARG A 41 6.60 -3.48 -9.01
C ARG A 41 6.03 -4.34 -7.88
N SER A 42 5.99 -3.81 -6.66
CA SER A 42 5.39 -4.49 -5.50
C SER A 42 3.91 -4.80 -5.74
N TYR A 43 3.13 -3.86 -6.27
CA TYR A 43 1.71 -4.08 -6.54
C TYR A 43 1.49 -5.07 -7.69
N GLU A 44 2.29 -4.96 -8.77
CA GLU A 44 2.24 -5.90 -9.89
C GLU A 44 2.50 -7.35 -9.44
N LEU A 45 3.54 -7.57 -8.64
CA LEU A 45 3.84 -8.88 -8.07
C LEU A 45 2.72 -9.37 -7.15
N LEU A 46 2.21 -8.50 -6.28
CA LEU A 46 1.16 -8.89 -5.34
C LEU A 46 -0.11 -9.34 -6.09
N PHE A 47 -0.62 -8.54 -7.02
CA PHE A 47 -1.83 -8.89 -7.75
C PHE A 47 -1.61 -10.04 -8.75
N GLY A 48 -0.40 -10.17 -9.31
CA GLY A 48 -0.02 -11.32 -10.12
C GLY A 48 -0.08 -12.65 -9.35
N ILE A 49 0.28 -12.64 -8.06
CA ILE A 49 0.28 -13.85 -7.22
C ILE A 49 -1.08 -14.09 -6.55
N LEU A 50 -1.72 -13.02 -6.05
CA LEU A 50 -2.96 -13.15 -5.27
C LEU A 50 -4.21 -13.20 -6.15
N GLY A 51 -4.16 -12.63 -7.35
CA GLY A 51 -5.29 -12.44 -8.28
C GLY A 51 -5.77 -10.99 -8.30
N ALA A 52 -6.43 -10.58 -9.39
CA ALA A 52 -6.90 -9.21 -9.59
C ALA A 52 -7.95 -8.76 -8.56
N ASP A 53 -8.77 -9.69 -8.06
CA ASP A 53 -9.82 -9.42 -7.07
C ASP A 53 -9.30 -9.49 -5.62
N ALA A 54 -8.00 -9.65 -5.42
CA ALA A 54 -7.41 -9.76 -4.11
C ALA A 54 -7.56 -8.48 -3.27
N LEU A 55 -7.53 -8.64 -1.95
CA LEU A 55 -7.42 -7.52 -1.03
C LEU A 55 -6.16 -6.70 -1.36
N THR A 56 -6.30 -5.37 -1.40
CA THR A 56 -5.16 -4.45 -1.51
C THR A 56 -4.19 -4.63 -0.34
N PRO A 57 -2.90 -4.27 -0.45
CA PRO A 57 -1.93 -4.38 0.64
C PRO A 57 -2.42 -3.76 1.95
N ALA A 58 -3.02 -2.55 1.91
CA ALA A 58 -3.54 -1.88 3.09
C ALA A 58 -4.65 -2.69 3.80
N ARG A 59 -5.49 -3.40 3.05
CA ARG A 59 -6.56 -4.26 3.59
C ARG A 59 -6.02 -5.57 4.14
N ILE A 60 -5.01 -6.16 3.49
CA ILE A 60 -4.29 -7.34 4.00
C ILE A 60 -3.62 -6.99 5.34
N THR A 61 -2.89 -5.87 5.38
CA THR A 61 -2.25 -5.36 6.61
C THR A 61 -3.29 -5.12 7.70
N ALA A 62 -4.40 -4.46 7.36
CA ALA A 62 -5.47 -4.20 8.33
C ALA A 62 -6.08 -5.48 8.91
N LEU A 63 -6.42 -6.46 8.06
CA LEU A 63 -6.96 -7.75 8.48
C LEU A 63 -5.97 -8.50 9.38
N SER A 64 -4.68 -8.50 9.01
CA SER A 64 -3.62 -9.10 9.81
C SER A 64 -3.46 -8.42 11.18
N LEU A 65 -3.44 -7.09 11.22
CA LEU A 65 -3.33 -6.31 12.46
C LEU A 65 -4.50 -6.59 13.41
N ILE A 66 -5.74 -6.56 12.92
CA ILE A 66 -6.93 -6.87 13.71
C ILE A 66 -6.88 -8.30 14.26
N ALA A 67 -6.42 -9.27 13.47
CA ALA A 67 -6.33 -10.67 13.90
C ALA A 67 -5.24 -10.90 14.97
N THR A 68 -4.16 -10.15 14.92
CA THR A 68 -2.98 -10.29 15.80
C THR A 68 -3.04 -9.41 17.05
N HIS A 69 -3.92 -8.41 17.08
CA HIS A 69 -4.10 -7.48 18.20
C HIS A 69 -5.56 -7.47 18.66
N PRO A 70 -5.98 -8.46 19.49
CA PRO A 70 -7.34 -8.51 20.02
C PRO A 70 -7.72 -7.21 20.75
N GLY A 71 -8.92 -6.69 20.48
CA GLY A 71 -9.40 -5.44 21.09
C GLY A 71 -8.91 -4.16 20.40
N MET A 72 -8.15 -4.27 19.30
CA MET A 72 -7.76 -3.13 18.47
C MET A 72 -9.00 -2.32 18.05
N ASN A 73 -8.97 -1.02 18.26
CA ASN A 73 -10.02 -0.11 17.81
C ASN A 73 -9.63 0.60 16.51
N GLN A 74 -10.57 1.37 15.94
CA GLN A 74 -10.37 2.05 14.66
C GLN A 74 -9.26 3.11 14.69
N SER A 75 -9.09 3.82 15.82
CA SER A 75 -8.04 4.82 15.98
C SER A 75 -6.66 4.18 15.97
N ALA A 76 -6.47 3.11 16.74
CA ALA A 76 -5.23 2.33 16.74
C ALA A 76 -4.93 1.78 15.34
N LEU A 77 -5.94 1.26 14.63
CA LEU A 77 -5.76 0.79 13.26
C LEU A 77 -5.34 1.92 12.31
N ALA A 78 -5.91 3.11 12.43
CA ALA A 78 -5.53 4.28 11.63
C ALA A 78 -4.08 4.69 11.86
N GLU A 79 -3.64 4.68 13.13
CA GLU A 79 -2.26 4.95 13.53
C GLU A 79 -1.30 3.91 12.93
N HIS A 80 -1.61 2.62 13.05
CA HIS A 80 -0.76 1.57 12.47
C HIS A 80 -0.68 1.65 10.94
N LEU A 81 -1.79 2.01 10.27
CA LEU A 81 -1.82 2.15 8.81
C LEU A 81 -1.28 3.50 8.32
N GLN A 82 -0.99 4.45 9.23
CA GLN A 82 -0.59 5.83 8.91
C GLN A 82 -1.59 6.51 7.94
N VAL A 83 -2.89 6.33 8.19
CA VAL A 83 -3.97 6.93 7.39
C VAL A 83 -4.92 7.75 8.25
N ASN A 84 -5.65 8.68 7.64
CA ASN A 84 -6.67 9.44 8.34
C ASN A 84 -7.90 8.57 8.71
N ARG A 85 -8.75 9.09 9.60
CA ARG A 85 -9.96 8.41 10.08
C ARG A 85 -10.93 8.01 8.96
N ALA A 86 -11.13 8.87 7.95
CA ALA A 86 -12.04 8.55 6.85
C ALA A 86 -11.54 7.37 6.01
N SER A 87 -10.23 7.28 5.79
CA SER A 87 -9.59 6.17 5.10
C SER A 87 -9.68 4.86 5.88
N VAL A 88 -9.44 4.88 7.19
CA VAL A 88 -9.54 3.64 7.99
C VAL A 88 -10.98 3.11 8.02
N VAL A 89 -11.99 3.99 8.08
CA VAL A 89 -13.40 3.59 8.04
C VAL A 89 -13.69 2.86 6.73
N LYS A 90 -13.26 3.38 5.57
CA LYS A 90 -13.43 2.71 4.28
C LYS A 90 -12.75 1.34 4.22
N VAL A 91 -11.58 1.19 4.85
CA VAL A 91 -10.88 -0.09 4.95
C VAL A 91 -11.71 -1.09 5.76
N ILE A 92 -12.16 -0.69 6.96
CA ILE A 92 -12.96 -1.56 7.83
C ILE A 92 -14.28 -1.93 7.16
N ASP A 93 -15.02 -0.96 6.60
CA ASP A 93 -16.30 -1.22 5.94
C ASP A 93 -16.14 -2.19 4.77
N THR A 94 -15.01 -2.14 4.05
CA THR A 94 -14.73 -3.11 3.00
C THR A 94 -14.50 -4.50 3.58
N LEU A 95 -13.70 -4.63 4.64
CA LEU A 95 -13.45 -5.92 5.29
C LEU A 95 -14.71 -6.51 5.92
N GLU A 96 -15.60 -5.68 6.47
CA GLU A 96 -16.92 -6.11 6.97
C GLU A 96 -17.83 -6.58 5.82
N ARG A 97 -17.84 -5.87 4.68
CA ARG A 97 -18.60 -6.32 3.48
C ARG A 97 -18.13 -7.66 2.95
N HIS A 98 -16.84 -7.97 3.05
CA HIS A 98 -16.31 -9.29 2.73
C HIS A 98 -16.58 -10.34 3.83
N GLY A 99 -17.15 -9.93 4.96
CA GLY A 99 -17.43 -10.81 6.10
C GLY A 99 -16.18 -11.19 6.90
N PHE A 100 -15.05 -10.50 6.73
CA PHE A 100 -13.77 -10.84 7.35
C PHE A 100 -13.57 -10.23 8.73
N VAL A 101 -14.20 -9.09 8.99
CA VAL A 101 -14.11 -8.34 10.24
C VAL A 101 -15.51 -8.01 10.73
N GLN A 102 -15.65 -7.77 12.03
CA GLN A 102 -16.84 -7.20 12.65
C GLN A 102 -16.45 -6.18 13.73
N ARG A 103 -17.25 -5.13 13.87
CA ARG A 103 -17.21 -4.21 15.02
C ARG A 103 -17.99 -4.77 16.20
N CYS A 104 -17.32 -4.91 17.33
CA CYS A 104 -17.90 -5.35 18.60
C CYS A 104 -18.08 -4.14 19.55
N PRO A 105 -19.21 -4.01 20.25
CA PRO A 105 -19.36 -3.01 21.30
C PRO A 105 -18.40 -3.32 22.46
N VAL A 106 -17.76 -2.30 23.01
CA VAL A 106 -16.93 -2.43 24.22
C VAL A 106 -17.81 -2.19 25.46
N PRO A 107 -17.92 -3.15 26.39
CA PRO A 107 -18.66 -2.94 27.63
C PRO A 107 -18.10 -1.73 28.39
N GLY A 108 -18.96 -0.76 28.73
CA GLY A 108 -18.57 0.45 29.46
C GLY A 108 -18.13 1.64 28.59
N ASP A 109 -17.85 1.44 27.30
CA ASP A 109 -17.51 2.52 26.36
C ASP A 109 -18.32 2.40 25.05
N ARG A 110 -19.49 3.05 25.02
CA ARG A 110 -20.38 3.07 23.85
C ARG A 110 -19.82 3.86 22.66
N ARG A 111 -18.74 4.61 22.84
CA ARG A 111 -18.11 5.42 21.78
C ARG A 111 -16.96 4.67 21.10
N SER A 112 -16.54 3.53 21.66
CA SER A 112 -15.47 2.70 21.12
C SER A 112 -16.00 1.36 20.63
N HIS A 113 -15.60 1.00 19.40
CA HIS A 113 -15.82 -0.32 18.84
C HIS A 113 -14.48 -1.04 18.74
N ALA A 114 -14.39 -2.20 19.38
CA ALA A 114 -13.31 -3.13 19.12
C ALA A 114 -13.52 -3.79 17.76
N LEU A 115 -12.44 -4.04 17.03
CA LEU A 115 -12.46 -4.79 15.79
C LEU A 115 -12.10 -6.24 16.10
N ALA A 116 -12.86 -7.17 15.54
CA ALA A 116 -12.60 -8.60 15.67
C ALA A 116 -12.61 -9.26 14.30
N VAL A 117 -11.66 -10.15 14.06
CA VAL A 117 -11.66 -11.02 12.87
C VAL A 117 -12.71 -12.12 13.02
N THR A 118 -13.46 -12.39 11.96
CA THR A 118 -14.48 -13.46 11.92
C THR A 118 -13.83 -14.82 11.62
N GLY A 119 -14.63 -15.89 11.56
CA GLY A 119 -14.17 -17.18 11.04
C GLY A 119 -13.67 -17.09 9.60
N ALA A 120 -14.48 -16.49 8.71
CA ALA A 120 -14.12 -16.28 7.31
C ALA A 120 -12.85 -15.43 7.15
N GLY A 121 -12.66 -14.40 7.98
CA GLY A 121 -11.43 -13.59 7.95
C GLY A 121 -10.18 -14.37 8.37
N ARG A 122 -10.31 -15.34 9.28
CA ARG A 122 -9.21 -16.24 9.66
C ARG A 122 -8.86 -17.21 8.53
N GLU A 123 -9.87 -17.76 7.87
CA GLU A 123 -9.67 -18.63 6.69
C GLU A 123 -8.98 -17.87 5.56
N GLU A 124 -9.39 -16.63 5.30
CA GLU A 124 -8.74 -15.76 4.30
C GLU A 124 -7.27 -15.50 4.67
N LEU A 125 -6.97 -15.18 5.94
CA LEU A 125 -5.58 -14.99 6.39
C LEU A 125 -4.73 -16.26 6.21
N LEU A 126 -5.29 -17.44 6.46
CA LEU A 126 -4.60 -18.71 6.23
C LEU A 126 -4.34 -18.96 4.74
N ALA A 127 -5.29 -18.60 3.87
CA ALA A 127 -5.11 -18.68 2.42
C ALA A 127 -4.05 -17.69 1.93
N LEU A 128 -4.06 -16.46 2.45
CA LEU A 128 -3.08 -15.42 2.14
C LEU A 128 -1.67 -15.78 2.58
N ARG A 129 -1.49 -16.45 3.73
CA ARG A 129 -0.16 -16.75 4.32
C ARG A 129 0.81 -17.35 3.30
N ARG A 130 0.41 -18.42 2.60
CA ARG A 130 1.28 -19.10 1.61
C ARG A 130 1.58 -18.23 0.38
N LYS A 131 0.60 -17.44 -0.05
CA LYS A 131 0.76 -16.51 -1.18
C LYS A 131 1.69 -15.36 -0.82
N MET A 132 1.57 -14.84 0.40
CA MET A 132 2.43 -13.79 0.94
C MET A 132 3.89 -14.25 1.08
N ASP A 133 4.15 -15.49 1.51
CA ASP A 133 5.51 -16.03 1.54
C ASP A 133 6.13 -16.12 0.12
N THR A 134 5.32 -16.36 -0.90
CA THR A 134 5.76 -16.36 -2.30
C THR A 134 6.01 -14.94 -2.81
N TYR A 135 5.13 -14.01 -2.48
CA TYR A 135 5.27 -12.59 -2.77
C TYR A 135 6.53 -11.98 -2.14
N GLU A 136 6.77 -12.22 -0.84
CA GLU A 136 7.94 -11.71 -0.12
C GLU A 136 9.26 -12.21 -0.74
N ARG A 137 9.31 -13.49 -1.13
CA ARG A 137 10.48 -14.06 -1.82
C ARG A 137 10.70 -13.44 -3.20
N ALA A 138 9.65 -13.29 -4.00
CA ALA A 138 9.75 -12.68 -5.33
C ALA A 138 10.15 -11.19 -5.26
N LEU A 139 9.60 -10.45 -4.30
CA LEU A 139 9.93 -9.05 -4.11
C LEU A 139 11.42 -8.85 -3.77
N ALA A 140 11.95 -9.72 -2.91
CA ALA A 140 13.34 -9.70 -2.45
C ALA A 140 14.30 -10.54 -3.30
N GLU A 141 13.88 -11.09 -4.44
CA GLU A 141 14.68 -12.06 -5.22
C GLU A 141 16.07 -11.53 -5.66
N ARG A 142 16.21 -10.20 -5.77
CA ARG A 142 17.43 -9.50 -6.19
C ARG A 142 18.22 -8.90 -5.02
N LEU A 143 17.81 -9.18 -3.78
CA LEU A 143 18.42 -8.67 -2.57
C LEU A 143 19.00 -9.84 -1.78
N ASP A 144 20.22 -9.68 -1.28
CA ASP A 144 20.69 -10.55 -0.21
C ASP A 144 19.98 -10.21 1.13
N THR A 145 20.23 -11.05 2.15
CA THR A 145 19.62 -10.89 3.47
C THR A 145 19.99 -9.55 4.13
N GLY A 146 21.22 -9.07 3.94
CA GLY A 146 21.71 -7.82 4.50
C GLY A 146 21.08 -6.60 3.81
N GLU A 147 21.05 -6.61 2.48
CA GLU A 147 20.40 -5.60 1.64
C GLU A 147 18.91 -5.49 1.96
N ARG A 148 18.21 -6.63 2.09
CA ARG A 148 16.79 -6.66 2.47
C ARG A 148 16.57 -5.97 3.83
N GLN A 149 17.35 -6.33 4.84
CA GLN A 149 17.24 -5.72 6.17
C GLN A 149 17.59 -4.23 6.15
N GLN A 150 18.61 -3.84 5.38
CA GLN A 150 18.98 -2.44 5.22
C GLN A 150 17.87 -1.63 4.55
N LEU A 151 17.28 -2.15 3.48
CA LEU A 151 16.17 -1.49 2.78
C LEU A 151 14.98 -1.30 3.71
N MET A 152 14.58 -2.33 4.48
CA MET A 152 13.50 -2.21 5.46
C MET A 152 13.77 -1.09 6.47
N ARG A 153 14.97 -1.04 7.07
CA ARG A 153 15.35 0.03 8.01
C ARG A 153 15.32 1.42 7.38
N LEU A 154 15.76 1.56 6.13
CA LEU A 154 15.76 2.85 5.43
C LEU A 154 14.34 3.30 5.09
N LEU A 155 13.48 2.38 4.64
CA LEU A 155 12.07 2.67 4.37
C LEU A 155 11.32 3.07 5.65
N GLU A 156 11.60 2.42 6.78
CA GLU A 156 11.05 2.82 8.09
C GLU A 156 11.44 4.26 8.46
N LYS A 157 12.70 4.65 8.21
CA LYS A 157 13.15 6.04 8.44
C LYS A 157 12.44 7.04 7.53
N VAL A 158 12.17 6.66 6.28
CA VAL A 158 11.43 7.50 5.31
C VAL A 158 9.96 7.61 5.70
N ALA A 159 9.36 6.54 6.23
CA ALA A 159 7.96 6.49 6.61
C ALA A 159 7.67 7.11 7.99
N ALA A 160 8.69 7.26 8.84
CA ALA A 160 8.54 7.88 10.15
C ALA A 160 7.96 9.30 10.02
N PRO A 161 6.96 9.66 10.84
CA PRO A 161 6.46 11.03 10.85
C PRO A 161 7.62 11.99 11.16
N ALA A 162 7.60 13.17 10.52
CA ALA A 162 8.58 14.21 10.83
C ALA A 162 8.59 14.44 12.34
N SER A 163 9.76 14.35 12.97
CA SER A 163 9.92 14.73 14.37
C SER A 163 9.52 16.20 14.49
N ALA A 164 8.55 16.50 15.36
CA ALA A 164 8.11 17.85 15.64
C ALA A 164 9.22 18.71 16.25
#